data_AF-A0A8T4QCI1-F1
#
_entry.id   AF-A0A8T4QCI1-F1
#
_cell.length_a   1.000
_cell.length_b   1.000
_cell.length_c   1.000
_cell.angle_alpha   90.00
_cell.angle_beta   90.00
_cell.angle_gamma   90.00
#
_symmetry.space_group_name_H-M   'P 1'
#
loop_
_entity.id
_entity.type
_entity.pdbx_description
1 polymer ?
#
loop_
_entity_poly.entity_id
_entity_poly.type
_entity_poly.pdbx_seq_one_letter_code
_entity_poly.pdbx_strand_id
1 'polypeptide(L)' 'MEKLIEERQLGKYERFYLNQVTTVKLLSIKSNSSLQYYSNREEFRKILTGEAEMILSNKAYLGKEGDEFFYSKKN' A
#
# COMPACT_ATOMS: atom_id res chain seq x y z
N MET A 1 8.76 6.53 -18.21
CA MET A 1 7.92 6.30 -17.02
C MET A 1 7.41 7.64 -16.55
N GLU A 2 6.10 7.82 -16.48
CA GLU A 2 5.51 9.03 -15.89
C GLU A 2 5.36 8.80 -14.38
N LYS A 3 6.30 9.37 -13.60
CA LYS A 3 6.26 9.30 -12.14
C LYS A 3 5.36 10.40 -11.62
N LEU A 4 4.32 10.03 -10.85
CA LEU A 4 3.50 10.98 -10.11
C LEU A 4 3.97 11.02 -8.66
N ILE A 5 4.27 12.20 -8.13
CA ILE A 5 4.54 12.43 -6.72
C ILE A 5 3.50 13.42 -6.21
N GLU A 6 2.79 13.04 -5.16
CA GLU A 6 1.77 13.87 -4.54
C GLU A 6 2.03 13.90 -3.02
N GLU A 7 2.30 15.09 -2.50
CA GLU A 7 2.33 15.34 -1.06
C GLU A 7 0.90 15.55 -0.58
N ARG A 8 0.50 14.78 0.43
CA ARG A 8 -0.82 14.86 1.07
C ARG A 8 -0.65 15.20 2.53
N GLN A 9 -1.69 15.78 3.14
CA GLN A 9 -1.66 16.07 4.58
C GLN A 9 -1.33 14.84 5.44
N LEU A 10 -1.72 13.64 4.99
CA LEU A 10 -1.53 12.38 5.73
C LEU A 10 -0.28 11.60 5.33
N GLY A 11 0.51 12.09 4.37
CA GLY A 11 1.67 11.36 3.89
C GLY A 11 2.03 11.68 2.44
N LYS A 12 2.90 10.85 1.87
CA LYS A 12 3.38 10.98 0.49
C LYS A 12 2.90 9.82 -0.34
N TYR A 13 2.47 10.12 -1.55
CA TYR A 13 2.05 9.15 -2.54
C TYR A 13 2.94 9.25 -3.77
N GLU A 14 3.65 8.16 -4.10
CA GLU A 14 4.44 8.07 -5.32
C GLU A 14 3.92 6.92 -6.17
N ARG A 15 3.58 7.18 -7.44
CA ARG A 15 3.15 6.16 -8.40
C ARG A 15 4.17 6.10 -9.54
N PHE A 16 4.66 4.89 -9.82
CA PHE A 16 5.69 4.65 -10.82
C PHE A 16 5.11 4.25 -12.18
N TYR A 17 3.95 3.60 -12.19
CA TYR A 17 3.26 3.15 -13.40
C TYR A 17 1.78 3.49 -13.34
N LEU A 18 1.22 3.94 -14.45
CA LEU A 18 -0.21 4.21 -14.66
C LEU A 18 -0.68 3.42 -15.89
N ASN A 19 -1.86 2.80 -15.81
CA ASN A 19 -2.49 2.05 -16.91
C ASN A 19 -1.63 0.90 -17.48
N GLN A 20 -0.85 0.26 -16.62
CA GLN A 20 -0.15 -0.99 -16.91
C GLN A 20 -0.83 -2.15 -16.19
N VAL A 21 -0.52 -3.39 -16.59
CA VAL A 21 -1.04 -4.63 -15.95
C VAL A 21 -0.83 -4.62 -14.43
N THR A 22 0.25 -3.97 -13.97
CA THR A 22 0.56 -3.79 -12.56
C THR A 22 0.79 -2.32 -12.24
N THR A 23 0.28 -1.86 -11.10
CA THR A 23 0.52 -0.52 -10.59
C THR A 23 1.45 -0.62 -9.38
N VAL A 24 2.63 0.01 -9.47
CA VAL A 24 3.57 0.11 -8.33
C VAL A 24 3.43 1.48 -7.68
N LYS A 25 3.27 1.48 -6.36
CA LYS A 25 3.10 2.67 -5.54
C LYS A 25 4.01 2.60 -4.33
N LEU A 26 4.54 3.73 -3.91
CA LEU A 26 5.17 3.91 -2.62
C LEU A 26 4.32 4.86 -1.78
N LEU A 27 4.04 4.43 -0.54
CA LEU A 27 3.22 5.16 0.41
C LEU A 27 4.10 5.48 1.62
N SER A 28 4.24 6.77 1.92
CA SER A 28 4.79 7.21 3.20
C SER A 28 3.65 7.77 4.02
N ILE A 29 3.48 7.28 5.25
CA ILE A 29 2.35 7.64 6.11
C ILE A 29 2.90 8.39 7.32
N LYS A 30 2.40 9.61 7.57
CA LYS A 30 2.98 10.48 8.62
C LYS A 30 2.39 10.27 10.01
N SER A 31 1.08 10.03 10.12
CA SER A 31 0.43 9.89 11.44
C SER A 31 -1.04 9.45 11.44
N ASN A 32 -1.57 8.78 10.40
CA ASN A 32 -2.94 8.22 10.39
C ASN A 32 -3.11 7.10 9.35
N SER A 33 -4.13 6.26 9.48
CA SER A 33 -4.41 5.12 8.57
C SER A 33 -4.51 5.50 7.09
N SER A 34 -3.85 4.75 6.20
CA SER A 34 -4.13 4.78 4.75
C SER A 34 -5.22 3.76 4.43
N LEU A 35 -6.45 4.23 4.28
CA LEU A 35 -7.58 3.37 3.92
C LEU A 35 -7.62 3.20 2.39
N GLN A 36 -7.24 2.02 1.90
CA GLN A 36 -7.39 1.68 0.49
C GLN A 36 -8.10 0.33 0.36
N TYR A 37 -9.29 0.35 -0.24
CA TYR A 37 -10.07 -0.84 -0.54
C TYR A 37 -10.06 -1.13 -2.02
N TYR A 38 -9.67 -2.35 -2.38
CA TYR A 38 -9.73 -2.82 -3.75
C TYR A 38 -10.29 -4.24 -3.76
N SER A 39 -11.41 -4.44 -4.46
CA SER A 39 -12.07 -5.75 -4.59
C SER A 39 -11.61 -6.52 -5.83
N ASN A 40 -11.13 -5.81 -6.86
CA ASN A 40 -11.01 -6.36 -8.21
C ASN A 40 -9.55 -6.69 -8.62
N ARG A 41 -8.61 -6.72 -7.68
CA ARG A 41 -7.21 -7.03 -7.96
C ARG A 41 -6.53 -7.73 -6.79
N GLU A 42 -5.42 -8.37 -7.10
CA GLU A 42 -4.46 -8.82 -6.11
C GLU A 42 -3.54 -7.67 -5.71
N GLU A 43 -3.10 -7.66 -4.45
CA GLU A 43 -2.14 -6.69 -3.95
C GLU A 43 -0.98 -7.37 -3.24
N PHE A 44 0.23 -6.87 -3.52
CA PHE A 44 1.40 -7.15 -2.74
C PHE A 44 1.82 -5.87 -2.01
N ARG A 45 2.06 -5.97 -0.71
CA ARG A 45 2.53 -4.86 0.12
C ARG A 45 3.77 -5.31 0.90
N LYS A 46 4.79 -4.46 0.91
CA LYS A 46 6.00 -4.65 1.69
C LYS A 46 6.25 -3.43 2.55
N ILE A 47 6.59 -3.64 3.81
CA ILE A 47 6.99 -2.54 4.70
C ILE A 47 8.48 -2.28 4.45
N LEU A 48 8.78 -1.13 3.88
CA LEU A 48 10.17 -0.74 3.58
C LEU A 48 10.86 -0.07 4.77
N THR A 49 10.11 0.55 5.67
CA THR A 49 10.66 1.24 6.84
C THR A 49 9.56 1.47 7.87
N GLY A 50 9.90 1.34 9.15
CA GLY A 50 8.98 1.53 10.27
C GLY A 50 8.06 0.33 10.54
N GLU A 51 6.94 0.59 11.23
CA GLU A 51 5.94 -0.41 11.57
C GLU A 51 4.55 0.06 11.13
N ALA A 52 3.69 -0.88 10.75
CA ALA A 52 2.32 -0.58 10.34
C ALA A 52 1.37 -1.71 10.75
N GLU A 53 0.17 -1.34 11.19
CA GLU A 53 -0.91 -2.30 11.37
C GLU A 53 -1.59 -2.58 10.02
N MET A 54 -1.56 -3.85 9.62
CA MET A 54 -2.13 -4.34 8.38
C MET A 54 -3.41 -5.12 8.68
N ILE A 55 -4.54 -4.64 8.17
CA ILE A 55 -5.82 -5.33 8.32
C ILE A 55 -6.03 -6.24 7.11
N LEU A 56 -6.06 -7.55 7.33
CA LEU A 56 -6.35 -8.59 6.33
C LEU A 56 -7.52 -9.44 6.82
N SER A 57 -8.58 -9.51 6.02
CA SER A 57 -9.78 -10.33 6.33
C SER A 57 -10.32 -10.10 7.75
N ASN A 58 -10.45 -8.84 8.15
CA ASN A 58 -10.90 -8.38 9.49
C ASN A 58 -9.98 -8.81 10.65
N LYS A 59 -8.74 -9.19 10.38
CA LYS A 59 -7.70 -9.43 11.40
C LYS A 59 -6.59 -8.42 11.24
N ALA A 60 -6.14 -7.85 12.35
CA ALA A 60 -5.01 -6.95 12.40
C ALA A 60 -3.70 -7.74 12.57
N TYR A 61 -2.68 -7.34 11.83
CA TYR A 61 -1.33 -7.87 11.91
C TYR A 61 -0.38 -6.70 12.10
N LEU A 62 0.48 -6.75 13.11
CA LEU A 62 1.56 -5.76 13.25
C LEU A 62 2.69 -6.16 12.31
N GLY A 63 2.86 -5.40 11.24
CA GLY A 63 3.96 -5.57 10.30
C GLY A 63 5.14 -4.66 10.65
N LYS A 64 6.35 -5.17 10.40
CA LYS A 64 7.63 -4.50 10.60
C LYS A 64 8.40 -4.40 9.29
N GLU A 65 9.48 -3.64 9.31
CA GLU A 65 10.38 -3.52 8.18
C GLU A 65 10.82 -4.89 7.64
N GLY A 66 10.66 -5.07 6.33
CA GLY A 66 10.93 -6.32 5.63
C GLY A 66 9.71 -7.22 5.46
N ASP A 67 8.66 -7.06 6.27
CA ASP A 67 7.46 -7.91 6.19
C ASP A 67 6.69 -7.70 4.89
N GLU A 68 6.11 -8.80 4.42
CA GLU A 68 5.40 -8.89 3.14
C GLU A 68 3.98 -9.42 3.36
N PHE A 69 3.02 -8.77 2.72
CA PHE A 69 1.60 -9.09 2.81
C PHE A 69 1.03 -9.25 1.41
N PHE A 70 0.38 -10.38 1.17
CA PHE A 70 -0.31 -10.65 -0.09
C PHE A 70 -1.82 -10.69 0.13
N TYR A 71 -2.55 -9.95 -0.70
CA TYR A 71 -4.00 -9.86 -0.71
C TYR A 71 -4.49 -10.44 -2.03
N SER A 72 -5.15 -11.60 -1.97
CA SER A 72 -5.81 -12.16 -3.15
C SER A 72 -7.10 -11.40 -3.48
N LYS A 73 -7.45 -11.37 -4.77
CA LYS A 73 -8.74 -10.86 -5.23
C LYS A 73 -9.87 -11.65 -4.55
N LYS A 74 -10.92 -10.95 -4.10
CA LYS A 74 -12.17 -11.63 -3.68
C LYS A 74 -12.92 -12.06 -4.94
N ASN A 75 -13.21 -13.36 -5.04
CA ASN A 75 -14.09 -13.93 -6.07
C ASN A 75 -15.55 -13.63 -5.75
#